data_AF-A0A2E7RME5-F1
#
_entry.id   AF-A0A2E7RME5-F1
#
_cell.length_a   1.000
_cell.length_b   1.000
_cell.length_c   1.000
_cell.angle_alpha   90.00
_cell.angle_beta   90.00
_cell.angle_gamma   90.00
#
_symmetry.space_group_name_H-M   'P 1'
#
loop_
_entity.id
_entity.type
_entity.pdbx_description
1 polymer ?
#
loop_
_entity_poly.entity_id
_entity_poly.type
_entity_poly.pdbx_seq_one_letter_code
_entity_poly.pdbx_strand_id
1 'polypeptide(L)'
;MHYWEIFPSLEGIFSGTSPSRYKNWLSSLKEFHSSRHGSYPGVVPISILFLQAVSLLPNAPTPALPASAACLRIQVAAETKELPKTDTLDSLKPRSKSEVLELAANLGHFTNRELQLFSTVAAGATADSPFSLALIREGLRRPDTTTALSCLLSPADVPPSALPALAWLATDSSKALELRAAAISRLLSARCRSSWPLARTILLTGTPSDTPTAMADWPRTGRYELPKRLLVLEIDRIFSAEGLPPCEVEPNAAWKLQVQQVSTLDERMTRFFSSATKRFALQPIEEQQDFARQLAKLLTEQKDVEHAANACSLLLPHATPTLQIALTKNDPKLTATVRKVMTRF
;
A
#
# COMPACT_ATOMS: atom_id res chain seq x y z
N MET A 1 15.54 -7.51 -26.46
CA MET A 1 14.52 -6.62 -27.09
C MET A 1 14.07 -5.64 -26.03
N HIS A 2 14.17 -4.35 -26.31
CA HIS A 2 14.23 -3.26 -25.32
C HIS A 2 12.85 -2.97 -24.70
N TYR A 3 12.69 -3.22 -23.40
CA TYR A 3 11.47 -3.05 -22.59
C TYR A 3 11.17 -1.59 -22.19
N TRP A 4 11.75 -0.61 -22.89
CA TRP A 4 11.92 0.75 -22.37
C TRP A 4 10.96 1.81 -22.95
N GLU A 5 10.13 1.46 -23.92
CA GLU A 5 9.41 2.45 -24.74
C GLU A 5 8.01 2.82 -24.24
N ILE A 6 7.69 2.51 -22.97
CA ILE A 6 6.29 2.39 -22.59
C ILE A 6 5.78 3.21 -21.42
N PHE A 7 6.41 4.35 -21.19
CA PHE A 7 5.92 5.31 -20.21
C PHE A 7 5.80 6.79 -20.65
N PRO A 8 5.39 7.18 -21.89
CA PRO A 8 5.25 8.61 -22.23
C PRO A 8 3.85 9.22 -22.03
N SER A 9 2.84 8.53 -21.50
CA SER A 9 1.44 9.00 -21.58
C SER A 9 0.80 9.56 -20.30
N LEU A 10 1.55 9.74 -19.20
CA LEU A 10 1.01 10.17 -17.90
C LEU A 10 1.12 11.68 -17.61
N GLU A 11 1.49 12.51 -18.60
CA GLU A 11 1.63 13.97 -18.43
C GLU A 11 0.32 14.67 -18.02
N GLY A 12 -0.84 14.07 -18.29
CA GLY A 12 -2.15 14.63 -17.90
C GLY A 12 -2.63 14.29 -16.48
N ILE A 13 -2.04 13.29 -15.81
CA ILE A 13 -2.54 12.76 -14.52
C ILE A 13 -1.79 13.37 -13.31
N PHE A 14 -0.62 13.98 -13.55
CA PHE A 14 0.25 14.56 -12.52
C PHE A 14 0.45 16.07 -12.72
N SER A 15 -0.62 16.85 -12.87
CA SER A 15 -0.58 18.31 -13.02
C SER A 15 -0.05 19.10 -11.81
N GLY A 16 0.68 18.45 -10.89
CA GLY A 16 1.30 19.05 -9.71
C GLY A 16 2.73 18.60 -9.41
N THR A 17 3.35 17.67 -10.15
CA THR A 17 4.73 17.22 -9.88
C THR A 17 5.66 17.45 -11.07
N SER A 18 6.85 18.01 -10.78
CA SER A 18 7.85 18.40 -11.79
C SER A 18 8.19 17.24 -12.75
N PRO A 19 8.13 17.45 -14.09
CA PRO A 19 8.46 16.45 -15.12
C PRO A 19 9.83 15.77 -14.99
N SER A 20 10.78 16.42 -14.31
CA SER A 20 12.11 15.87 -14.03
C SER A 20 12.08 14.69 -13.04
N ARG A 21 11.11 14.65 -12.11
CA ARG A 21 11.03 13.61 -11.06
C ARG A 21 10.43 12.31 -11.55
N TYR A 22 9.49 12.38 -12.49
CA TYR A 22 8.91 11.21 -13.16
C TYR A 22 9.94 10.45 -14.01
N LYS A 23 10.84 11.19 -14.70
CA LYS A 23 11.98 10.58 -15.41
C LYS A 23 12.92 9.82 -14.46
N ASN A 24 13.14 10.34 -13.25
CA ASN A 24 13.95 9.69 -12.22
C ASN A 24 13.26 8.47 -11.58
N TRP A 25 11.92 8.46 -11.52
CA TRP A 25 11.15 7.29 -11.10
C TRP A 25 11.29 6.14 -12.10
N LEU A 26 11.09 6.44 -13.39
CA LEU A 26 11.22 5.45 -14.47
C LEU A 26 12.64 4.90 -14.54
N SER A 27 13.67 5.76 -14.51
CA SER A 27 15.09 5.34 -14.60
C SER A 27 15.50 4.33 -13.53
N SER A 28 14.81 4.30 -12.41
CA SER A 28 15.23 3.52 -11.25
C SER A 28 14.47 2.21 -11.09
N LEU A 29 13.28 2.15 -11.67
CA LEU A 29 12.68 0.89 -12.07
C LEU A 29 13.55 0.19 -13.13
N LYS A 30 14.22 0.95 -14.03
CA LYS A 30 15.14 0.38 -15.04
C LYS A 30 16.37 -0.30 -14.43
N GLU A 31 17.01 0.33 -13.45
CA GLU A 31 18.21 -0.24 -12.82
C GLU A 31 17.90 -1.49 -11.97
N PHE A 32 16.76 -1.52 -11.30
CA PHE A 32 16.36 -2.65 -10.44
C PHE A 32 16.14 -3.97 -11.22
N HIS A 33 15.65 -3.88 -12.46
CA HIS A 33 15.41 -5.06 -13.30
C HIS A 33 16.70 -5.71 -13.85
N SER A 34 17.83 -5.01 -13.79
CA SER A 34 19.10 -5.52 -14.33
C SER A 34 19.85 -6.45 -13.38
N SER A 35 19.38 -6.66 -12.13
CA SER A 35 20.23 -7.21 -11.05
C SER A 35 19.70 -8.44 -10.30
N ARG A 36 18.73 -9.22 -10.79
CA ARG A 36 18.30 -10.47 -10.08
C ARG A 36 18.05 -11.67 -10.99
N HIS A 37 19.08 -12.51 -11.12
CA HIS A 37 18.93 -13.97 -11.14
C HIS A 37 19.30 -14.50 -9.75
N GLY A 38 18.35 -15.11 -9.04
CA GLY A 38 18.59 -15.72 -7.74
C GLY A 38 17.38 -16.53 -7.28
N SER A 39 17.49 -17.85 -7.38
CA SER A 39 16.51 -18.86 -6.99
C SER A 39 16.47 -19.04 -5.48
N TYR A 40 15.27 -19.23 -4.90
CA TYR A 40 15.10 -19.74 -3.53
C TYR A 40 14.08 -20.89 -3.49
N PRO A 41 14.41 -22.02 -2.84
CA PRO A 41 13.49 -23.15 -2.66
C PRO A 41 12.81 -23.13 -1.27
N GLY A 42 11.62 -23.72 -1.18
CA GLY A 42 10.95 -24.02 0.10
C GLY A 42 9.43 -23.93 0.03
N VAL A 43 8.78 -25.04 -0.37
CA VAL A 43 7.32 -25.12 -0.53
C VAL A 43 6.66 -25.48 0.81
N VAL A 44 6.13 -24.49 1.50
CA VAL A 44 4.98 -24.63 2.41
C VAL A 44 3.72 -24.30 1.59
N PRO A 45 2.50 -24.81 1.88
CA PRO A 45 1.31 -24.45 1.10
C PRO A 45 1.00 -22.95 1.23
N ILE A 46 1.58 -22.17 0.31
CA ILE A 46 1.53 -20.70 0.19
C ILE A 46 0.07 -20.21 0.18
N SER A 47 -0.88 -21.03 -0.26
CA SER A 47 -2.30 -20.66 -0.34
C SER A 47 -2.96 -20.25 0.99
N ILE A 48 -2.49 -20.70 2.16
CA ILE A 48 -3.11 -20.34 3.45
C ILE A 48 -2.62 -18.99 4.01
N LEU A 49 -1.39 -18.56 3.67
CA LEU A 49 -0.80 -17.31 4.17
C LEU A 49 -1.19 -16.08 3.33
N PHE A 50 -1.65 -16.26 2.09
CA PHE A 50 -2.08 -15.13 1.24
C PHE A 50 -3.51 -14.66 1.53
N LEU A 51 -4.29 -15.41 2.31
CA LEU A 51 -5.71 -15.13 2.56
C LEU A 51 -5.97 -14.35 3.85
N GLN A 52 -5.00 -14.22 4.76
CA GLN A 52 -5.21 -13.62 6.08
C GLN A 52 -5.41 -12.11 6.02
N ALA A 53 -4.62 -11.38 5.22
CA ALA A 53 -4.86 -9.95 5.02
C ALA A 53 -6.14 -9.69 4.22
N VAL A 54 -6.46 -10.57 3.26
CA VAL A 54 -7.69 -10.46 2.44
C VAL A 54 -8.95 -10.65 3.27
N SER A 55 -8.94 -11.51 4.31
CA SER A 55 -10.10 -11.73 5.20
C SER A 55 -10.45 -10.51 6.06
N LEU A 56 -9.50 -9.58 6.22
CA LEU A 56 -9.68 -8.29 6.88
C LEU A 56 -10.32 -7.22 5.98
N LEU A 57 -10.66 -7.56 4.74
CA LEU A 57 -11.46 -6.69 3.88
C LEU A 57 -12.95 -7.00 4.01
N PRO A 58 -13.84 -6.05 3.66
CA PRO A 58 -15.24 -6.37 3.36
C PRO A 58 -15.34 -7.51 2.35
N ASN A 59 -16.46 -8.24 2.33
CA ASN A 59 -16.67 -9.29 1.33
C ASN A 59 -16.68 -8.70 -0.09
N ALA A 60 -16.25 -9.50 -1.06
CA ALA A 60 -16.44 -9.11 -2.45
C ALA A 60 -17.94 -9.05 -2.77
N PRO A 61 -18.39 -8.10 -3.60
CA PRO A 61 -19.68 -8.26 -4.27
C PRO A 61 -19.69 -9.62 -5.00
N THR A 62 -20.85 -10.28 -4.96
CA THR A 62 -21.18 -11.65 -5.42
C THR A 62 -20.70 -11.94 -6.86
N PRO A 63 -20.55 -13.23 -7.27
CA PRO A 63 -19.58 -13.67 -8.27
C PRO A 63 -19.89 -13.24 -9.71
N ALA A 64 -18.82 -13.26 -10.51
CA ALA A 64 -18.67 -12.91 -11.92
C ALA A 64 -19.96 -12.85 -12.75
N LEU A 65 -20.30 -11.64 -13.18
CA LEU A 65 -21.06 -11.45 -14.41
C LEU A 65 -20.25 -12.06 -15.59
N PRO A 66 -20.90 -12.68 -16.58
CA PRO A 66 -20.20 -13.19 -17.77
C PRO A 66 -19.34 -12.07 -18.38
N ALA A 67 -18.17 -12.43 -18.95
CA ALA A 67 -17.20 -11.47 -19.48
C ALA A 67 -17.88 -10.45 -20.41
N SER A 68 -18.12 -9.23 -19.94
CA SER A 68 -18.67 -8.19 -20.78
C SER A 68 -17.67 -7.72 -21.82
N ALA A 69 -18.19 -6.92 -22.75
CA ALA A 69 -17.39 -6.09 -23.63
C ALA A 69 -16.31 -5.29 -22.88
N ALA A 70 -16.54 -4.81 -21.65
CA ALA A 70 -15.54 -4.05 -20.90
C ALA A 70 -14.35 -4.94 -20.46
N CYS A 71 -14.63 -6.14 -19.93
CA CYS A 71 -13.60 -7.12 -19.58
C CYS A 71 -12.83 -7.57 -20.83
N LEU A 72 -13.53 -7.83 -21.93
CA LEU A 72 -12.92 -8.23 -23.21
C LEU A 72 -12.01 -7.14 -23.78
N ARG A 73 -12.37 -5.85 -23.67
CA ARG A 73 -11.49 -4.73 -24.11
C ARG A 73 -10.14 -4.78 -23.40
N ILE A 74 -10.13 -5.05 -22.10
CA ILE A 74 -8.89 -5.15 -21.31
C ILE A 74 -8.10 -6.39 -21.69
N GLN A 75 -8.76 -7.54 -21.87
CA GLN A 75 -8.11 -8.79 -22.27
C GLN A 75 -7.42 -8.64 -23.63
N VAL A 76 -8.13 -8.14 -24.65
CA VAL A 76 -7.58 -7.90 -25.98
C VAL A 76 -6.41 -6.90 -25.94
N ALA A 77 -6.52 -5.83 -25.14
CA ALA A 77 -5.41 -4.89 -24.97
C ALA A 77 -4.22 -5.51 -24.22
N ALA A 78 -4.46 -6.41 -23.27
CA ALA A 78 -3.42 -7.08 -22.51
C ALA A 78 -2.63 -8.11 -23.33
N GLU A 79 -3.23 -8.66 -24.41
CA GLU A 79 -2.54 -9.52 -25.38
C GLU A 79 -1.46 -8.78 -26.16
N THR A 80 -1.57 -7.45 -26.28
CA THR A 80 -0.51 -6.63 -26.87
C THR A 80 0.68 -6.55 -25.90
N LYS A 81 1.84 -7.03 -26.35
CA LYS A 81 3.09 -7.01 -25.57
C LYS A 81 3.63 -5.59 -25.38
N GLU A 82 3.21 -4.67 -26.23
CA GLU A 82 3.50 -3.25 -26.09
C GLU A 82 2.54 -2.64 -25.07
N LEU A 83 3.04 -1.75 -24.23
CA LEU A 83 2.19 -0.99 -23.31
C LEU A 83 1.38 0.02 -24.15
N PRO A 84 0.11 0.21 -23.80
CA PRO A 84 -0.79 0.98 -24.63
C PRO A 84 -0.40 2.46 -24.66
N LYS A 85 -0.51 3.08 -25.84
CA LYS A 85 -0.42 4.56 -25.98
C LYS A 85 -1.51 5.23 -25.13
N THR A 86 -1.38 6.52 -24.83
CA THR A 86 -2.37 7.31 -24.06
C THR A 86 -3.79 7.08 -24.55
N ASP A 87 -3.98 7.17 -25.86
CA ASP A 87 -5.28 7.01 -26.52
C ASP A 87 -5.86 5.60 -26.31
N THR A 88 -4.99 4.59 -26.24
CA THR A 88 -5.39 3.22 -25.96
C THR A 88 -5.77 3.05 -24.49
N LEU A 89 -5.05 3.67 -23.54
CA LEU A 89 -5.45 3.67 -22.12
C LEU A 89 -6.79 4.37 -21.89
N ASP A 90 -7.04 5.49 -22.58
CA ASP A 90 -8.32 6.19 -22.50
C ASP A 90 -9.47 5.36 -23.07
N SER A 91 -9.22 4.59 -24.13
CA SER A 91 -10.22 3.68 -24.72
C SER A 91 -10.65 2.53 -23.79
N LEU A 92 -9.81 2.21 -22.79
CA LEU A 92 -10.03 1.16 -21.80
C LEU A 92 -10.77 1.65 -20.55
N LYS A 93 -10.93 2.96 -20.37
CA LYS A 93 -11.67 3.50 -19.24
C LYS A 93 -13.13 3.04 -19.28
N PRO A 94 -13.74 2.77 -18.11
CA PRO A 94 -15.15 2.44 -18.03
C PRO A 94 -15.99 3.61 -18.54
N ARG A 95 -16.99 3.30 -19.35
CA ARG A 95 -17.88 4.28 -20.02
C ARG A 95 -19.15 4.56 -19.23
N SER A 96 -19.45 3.73 -18.24
CA SER A 96 -20.66 3.86 -17.41
C SER A 96 -20.42 3.38 -15.99
N LYS A 97 -21.30 3.78 -15.06
CA LYS A 97 -21.28 3.28 -13.67
C LYS A 97 -21.44 1.75 -13.60
N SER A 98 -22.19 1.16 -14.53
CA SER A 98 -22.35 -0.29 -14.62
C SER A 98 -21.03 -0.98 -14.99
N GLU A 99 -20.30 -0.44 -15.97
CA GLU A 99 -18.98 -0.97 -16.35
C GLU A 99 -17.97 -0.84 -15.19
N VAL A 100 -18.03 0.23 -14.38
CA VAL A 100 -17.18 0.38 -13.19
C VAL A 100 -17.42 -0.77 -12.19
N LEU A 101 -18.68 -1.00 -11.82
CA LEU A 101 -19.03 -2.04 -10.84
C LEU A 101 -18.67 -3.43 -11.36
N GLU A 102 -18.89 -3.66 -12.65
CA GLU A 102 -18.61 -4.93 -13.28
C GLU A 102 -17.10 -5.22 -13.35
N LEU A 103 -16.29 -4.26 -13.82
CA LEU A 103 -14.84 -4.41 -13.88
C LEU A 103 -14.27 -4.65 -12.48
N ALA A 104 -14.75 -3.92 -11.47
CA ALA A 104 -14.34 -4.10 -10.08
C ALA A 104 -14.65 -5.52 -9.56
N ALA A 105 -15.80 -6.09 -9.92
CA ALA A 105 -16.18 -7.45 -9.55
C ALA A 105 -15.35 -8.53 -10.27
N ASN A 106 -14.84 -8.24 -11.47
CA ASN A 106 -14.13 -9.21 -12.32
C ASN A 106 -12.61 -9.21 -12.17
N LEU A 107 -12.00 -8.28 -11.42
CA LEU A 107 -10.53 -8.22 -11.25
C LEU A 107 -9.93 -9.53 -10.70
N GLY A 108 -10.69 -10.30 -9.92
CA GLY A 108 -10.27 -11.60 -9.42
C GLY A 108 -9.98 -12.64 -10.52
N HIS A 109 -10.57 -12.48 -11.69
CA HIS A 109 -10.42 -13.36 -12.85
C HIS A 109 -9.33 -12.91 -13.81
N PHE A 110 -8.81 -11.69 -13.64
CA PHE A 110 -7.80 -11.16 -14.54
C PHE A 110 -6.47 -11.89 -14.37
N THR A 111 -5.76 -12.07 -15.48
CA THR A 111 -4.36 -12.50 -15.47
C THR A 111 -3.47 -11.41 -14.86
N ASN A 112 -2.22 -11.74 -14.52
CA ASN A 112 -1.27 -10.75 -14.00
C ASN A 112 -1.08 -9.58 -14.97
N ARG A 113 -1.06 -9.86 -16.28
CA ARG A 113 -0.90 -8.82 -17.31
C ARG A 113 -2.13 -7.93 -17.40
N GLU A 114 -3.32 -8.51 -17.40
CA GLU A 114 -4.59 -7.77 -17.38
C GLU A 114 -4.71 -6.90 -16.13
N LEU A 115 -4.33 -7.41 -14.96
CA LEU A 115 -4.32 -6.63 -13.72
C LEU A 115 -3.32 -5.48 -13.75
N GLN A 116 -2.12 -5.68 -14.28
CA GLN A 116 -1.13 -4.61 -14.40
C GLN A 116 -1.63 -3.50 -15.35
N LEU A 117 -2.19 -3.89 -16.50
CA LEU A 117 -2.80 -2.95 -17.43
C LEU A 117 -3.97 -2.21 -16.77
N PHE A 118 -4.89 -2.94 -16.14
CA PHE A 118 -6.05 -2.35 -15.48
C PHE A 118 -5.66 -1.44 -14.32
N SER A 119 -4.63 -1.80 -13.55
CA SER A 119 -4.07 -0.93 -12.49
C SER A 119 -3.58 0.40 -13.05
N THR A 120 -3.11 0.44 -14.29
CA THR A 120 -2.76 1.69 -14.98
C THR A 120 -4.00 2.49 -15.37
N VAL A 121 -5.05 1.82 -15.87
CA VAL A 121 -6.33 2.46 -16.24
C VAL A 121 -7.04 3.04 -15.01
N ALA A 122 -7.00 2.33 -13.89
CA ALA A 122 -7.59 2.73 -12.62
C ALA A 122 -6.68 3.61 -11.75
N ALA A 123 -5.51 4.00 -12.26
CA ALA A 123 -4.57 4.84 -11.53
C ALA A 123 -5.25 6.15 -11.12
N GLY A 124 -5.06 6.55 -9.87
CA GLY A 124 -5.69 7.74 -9.31
C GLY A 124 -7.11 7.51 -8.77
N ALA A 125 -7.59 6.27 -8.68
CA ALA A 125 -8.88 5.97 -8.07
C ALA A 125 -8.96 6.51 -6.63
N THR A 126 -10.02 7.24 -6.30
CA THR A 126 -10.29 7.79 -4.97
C THR A 126 -10.79 6.70 -4.01
N ALA A 127 -10.82 6.99 -2.71
CA ALA A 127 -11.28 6.02 -1.69
C ALA A 127 -12.69 5.46 -1.96
N ASP A 128 -13.59 6.29 -2.49
CA ASP A 128 -14.99 5.92 -2.81
C ASP A 128 -15.15 5.08 -4.08
N SER A 129 -14.08 4.96 -4.88
CA SER A 129 -14.13 4.20 -6.12
C SER A 129 -14.22 2.70 -5.84
N PRO A 130 -15.13 1.96 -6.51
CA PRO A 130 -15.17 0.50 -6.45
C PRO A 130 -13.84 -0.17 -6.82
N PHE A 131 -13.02 0.49 -7.64
CA PHE A 131 -11.70 -0.02 -8.01
C PHE A 131 -10.71 0.00 -6.86
N SER A 132 -10.80 0.95 -5.93
CA SER A 132 -9.81 1.09 -4.85
C SER A 132 -9.80 -0.13 -3.94
N LEU A 133 -10.97 -0.55 -3.44
CA LEU A 133 -11.06 -1.74 -2.61
C LEU A 133 -10.78 -3.03 -3.40
N ALA A 134 -11.23 -3.11 -4.66
CA ALA A 134 -11.02 -4.29 -5.50
C ALA A 134 -9.53 -4.50 -5.84
N LEU A 135 -8.81 -3.44 -6.17
CA LEU A 135 -7.37 -3.46 -6.42
C LEU A 135 -6.59 -3.77 -5.15
N ILE A 136 -6.94 -3.19 -4.00
CA ILE A 136 -6.28 -3.55 -2.73
C ILE A 136 -6.49 -5.04 -2.43
N ARG A 137 -7.70 -5.57 -2.64
CA ARG A 137 -7.98 -7.00 -2.47
C ARG A 137 -7.07 -7.86 -3.34
N GLU A 138 -6.93 -7.52 -4.62
CA GLU A 138 -6.03 -8.24 -5.53
C GLU A 138 -4.56 -8.06 -5.15
N GLY A 139 -4.16 -6.87 -4.71
CA GLY A 139 -2.83 -6.59 -4.19
C GLY A 139 -2.43 -7.47 -3.00
N LEU A 140 -3.38 -7.76 -2.12
CA LEU A 140 -3.17 -8.65 -0.96
C LEU A 140 -3.20 -10.14 -1.33
N ARG A 141 -3.96 -10.50 -2.38
CA ARG A 141 -4.18 -11.89 -2.79
C ARG A 141 -3.11 -12.43 -3.73
N ARG A 142 -2.54 -11.59 -4.61
CA ARG A 142 -1.69 -12.05 -5.71
C ARG A 142 -0.30 -12.49 -5.22
N PRO A 143 0.21 -13.65 -5.69
CA PRO A 143 1.55 -14.11 -5.34
C PRO A 143 2.66 -13.36 -6.07
N ASP A 144 2.38 -12.87 -7.29
CA ASP A 144 3.35 -12.10 -8.06
C ASP A 144 3.52 -10.69 -7.46
N THR A 145 4.74 -10.39 -7.00
CA THR A 145 5.04 -9.13 -6.30
C THR A 145 4.81 -7.91 -7.19
N THR A 146 5.14 -7.99 -8.48
CA THR A 146 4.98 -6.87 -9.42
C THR A 146 3.50 -6.52 -9.62
N THR A 147 2.67 -7.54 -9.82
CA THR A 147 1.22 -7.39 -9.97
C THR A 147 0.60 -6.89 -8.66
N ALA A 148 0.99 -7.47 -7.53
CA ALA A 148 0.51 -7.04 -6.22
C ALA A 148 0.85 -5.57 -5.94
N LEU A 149 2.10 -5.15 -6.22
CA LEU A 149 2.52 -3.75 -6.14
C LEU A 149 1.71 -2.86 -7.07
N SER A 150 1.48 -3.26 -8.32
CA SER A 150 0.70 -2.48 -9.29
C SER A 150 -0.71 -2.21 -8.75
N CYS A 151 -1.35 -3.22 -8.17
CA CYS A 151 -2.68 -3.06 -7.60
C CYS A 151 -2.68 -2.21 -6.31
N LEU A 152 -1.71 -2.39 -5.40
CA LEU A 152 -1.59 -1.59 -4.18
C LEU A 152 -1.22 -0.13 -4.45
N LEU A 153 -0.55 0.14 -5.57
CA LEU A 153 -0.06 1.47 -5.92
C LEU A 153 -1.01 2.28 -6.82
N SER A 154 -1.97 1.61 -7.46
CA SER A 154 -2.89 2.25 -8.40
C SER A 154 -3.87 3.26 -7.75
N PRO A 155 -4.54 2.94 -6.63
CA PRO A 155 -5.42 3.92 -5.99
C PRO A 155 -4.65 5.17 -5.53
N ALA A 156 -5.23 6.35 -5.70
CA ALA A 156 -4.71 7.57 -5.08
C ALA A 156 -4.89 7.51 -3.56
N ASP A 157 -6.08 7.13 -3.14
CA ASP A 157 -6.48 7.06 -1.73
C ASP A 157 -7.10 5.69 -1.43
N VAL A 158 -6.97 5.26 -0.17
CA VAL A 158 -7.43 3.94 0.27
C VAL A 158 -8.67 4.10 1.15
N PRO A 159 -9.72 3.27 0.97
CA PRO A 159 -10.88 3.31 1.85
C PRO A 159 -10.45 2.92 3.28
N PRO A 160 -11.03 3.55 4.32
CA PRO A 160 -10.68 3.23 5.72
C PRO A 160 -10.84 1.76 6.08
N SER A 161 -11.81 1.08 5.47
CA SER A 161 -12.03 -0.36 5.63
C SER A 161 -10.85 -1.23 5.19
N ALA A 162 -9.95 -0.74 4.33
CA ALA A 162 -8.76 -1.46 3.91
C ALA A 162 -7.57 -1.30 4.85
N LEU A 163 -7.57 -0.31 5.76
CA LEU A 163 -6.43 0.01 6.61
C LEU A 163 -6.00 -1.17 7.50
N PRO A 164 -6.90 -1.93 8.15
CA PRO A 164 -6.49 -3.10 8.95
C PRO A 164 -5.76 -4.18 8.14
N ALA A 165 -6.20 -4.41 6.90
CA ALA A 165 -5.55 -5.37 6.00
C ALA A 165 -4.16 -4.87 5.55
N LEU A 166 -4.02 -3.58 5.26
CA LEU A 166 -2.73 -2.96 4.92
C LEU A 166 -1.78 -2.96 6.13
N ALA A 167 -2.28 -2.71 7.33
CA ALA A 167 -1.49 -2.81 8.55
C ALA A 167 -1.01 -4.23 8.83
N TRP A 168 -1.85 -5.23 8.56
CA TRP A 168 -1.42 -6.64 8.60
C TRP A 168 -0.31 -6.91 7.59
N LEU A 169 -0.49 -6.48 6.33
CA LEU A 169 0.53 -6.65 5.29
C LEU A 169 1.85 -5.97 5.66
N ALA A 170 1.82 -4.75 6.21
CA ALA A 170 3.01 -4.00 6.60
C ALA A 170 3.90 -4.75 7.61
N THR A 171 3.30 -5.56 8.48
CA THR A 171 3.98 -6.31 9.55
C THR A 171 4.21 -7.78 9.22
N ASP A 172 3.83 -8.23 8.02
CA ASP A 172 3.95 -9.62 7.61
C ASP A 172 5.38 -9.97 7.15
N SER A 173 6.07 -10.72 8.01
CA SER A 173 7.45 -11.19 7.81
C SER A 173 7.62 -12.06 6.55
N SER A 174 6.55 -12.72 6.12
CA SER A 174 6.57 -13.61 4.96
C SER A 174 6.51 -12.87 3.62
N LYS A 175 6.25 -11.56 3.65
CA LYS A 175 6.04 -10.74 2.45
C LYS A 175 7.28 -9.93 2.08
N ALA A 176 7.45 -9.72 0.78
CA ALA A 176 8.51 -8.89 0.23
C ALA A 176 8.48 -7.47 0.84
N LEU A 177 9.64 -6.90 1.13
CA LEU A 177 9.75 -5.60 1.79
C LEU A 177 9.10 -4.48 0.94
N GLU A 178 9.09 -4.63 -0.38
CA GLU A 178 8.44 -3.74 -1.32
C GLU A 178 6.92 -3.67 -1.08
N LEU A 179 6.26 -4.81 -0.84
CA LEU A 179 4.83 -4.87 -0.55
C LEU A 179 4.51 -4.27 0.81
N ARG A 180 5.38 -4.54 1.80
CA ARG A 180 5.27 -3.96 3.13
C ARG A 180 5.45 -2.44 3.08
N ALA A 181 6.42 -1.95 2.33
CA ALA A 181 6.65 -0.53 2.10
C ALA A 181 5.48 0.13 1.39
N ALA A 182 4.91 -0.50 0.36
CA ALA A 182 3.69 -0.01 -0.28
C ALA A 182 2.53 0.11 0.72
N ALA A 183 2.32 -0.89 1.57
CA ALA A 183 1.30 -0.84 2.61
C ALA A 183 1.56 0.29 3.64
N ILE A 184 2.80 0.44 4.08
CA ILE A 184 3.22 1.53 4.99
C ILE A 184 3.00 2.90 4.34
N SER A 185 3.36 3.07 3.07
CA SER A 185 3.06 4.29 2.30
C SER A 185 1.57 4.62 2.41
N ARG A 186 0.67 3.66 2.15
CA ARG A 186 -0.78 3.87 2.25
C ARG A 186 -1.26 4.21 3.67
N LEU A 187 -0.65 3.63 4.70
CA LEU A 187 -0.94 3.99 6.09
C LEU A 187 -0.51 5.43 6.40
N LEU A 188 0.65 5.89 5.90
CA LEU A 188 1.11 7.27 6.04
C LEU A 188 0.17 8.25 5.32
N SER A 189 -0.30 7.91 4.12
CA SER A 189 -1.31 8.68 3.38
C SER A 189 -2.58 8.85 4.21
N ALA A 190 -3.05 7.75 4.80
CA ALA A 190 -4.21 7.69 5.68
C ALA A 190 -3.95 8.30 7.08
N ARG A 191 -2.78 8.94 7.27
CA ARG A 191 -2.39 9.62 8.50
C ARG A 191 -2.28 8.72 9.74
N CYS A 192 -2.04 7.44 9.54
CA CYS A 192 -1.72 6.48 10.60
C CYS A 192 -0.31 6.77 11.13
N ARG A 193 -0.15 7.79 11.98
CA ARG A 193 1.17 8.31 12.42
C ARG A 193 2.08 7.23 13.01
N SER A 194 1.50 6.23 13.67
CA SER A 194 2.24 5.12 14.28
C SER A 194 2.90 4.18 13.27
N SER A 195 2.62 4.34 11.97
CA SER A 195 3.37 3.68 10.90
C SER A 195 4.72 4.34 10.59
N TRP A 196 4.94 5.58 11.02
CA TRP A 196 6.16 6.34 10.74
C TRP A 196 7.45 5.68 11.27
N PRO A 197 7.52 5.16 12.52
CA PRO A 197 8.73 4.49 12.99
C PRO A 197 9.15 3.32 12.09
N LEU A 198 8.20 2.57 11.52
CA LEU A 198 8.50 1.47 10.61
C LEU A 198 9.00 1.98 9.25
N ALA A 199 8.39 3.05 8.72
CA ALA A 199 8.86 3.73 7.50
C ALA A 199 10.30 4.25 7.66
N ARG A 200 10.60 4.90 8.80
CA ARG A 200 11.93 5.39 9.15
C ARG A 200 12.96 4.26 9.15
N THR A 201 12.63 3.11 9.74
CA THR A 201 13.50 1.92 9.74
C THR A 201 13.78 1.40 8.32
N ILE A 202 12.80 1.44 7.42
CA ILE A 202 13.02 1.07 6.00
C ILE A 202 13.98 2.06 5.33
N LEU A 203 13.78 3.38 5.52
CA LEU A 203 14.65 4.41 4.96
C LEU A 203 16.10 4.29 5.45
N LEU A 204 16.30 3.86 6.69
CA LEU A 204 17.61 3.63 7.31
C LEU A 204 18.18 2.23 7.09
N THR A 205 17.45 1.32 6.44
CA THR A 205 17.95 -0.05 6.20
C THR A 205 19.20 0.02 5.32
N GLY A 206 20.24 -0.75 5.66
CA GLY A 206 21.56 -0.62 5.04
C GLY A 206 22.51 0.31 5.79
N THR A 207 22.12 0.89 6.93
CA THR A 207 22.99 1.70 7.79
C THR A 207 23.37 0.97 9.10
N PRO A 208 24.61 1.13 9.60
CA PRO A 208 25.09 0.42 10.81
C PRO A 208 24.56 0.98 12.14
N SER A 209 23.94 2.17 12.15
CA SER A 209 23.57 2.91 13.37
C SER A 209 22.07 2.90 13.69
N ASP A 210 21.27 2.13 12.97
CA ASP A 210 19.82 2.15 13.13
C ASP A 210 19.37 1.16 14.23
N THR A 211 18.75 1.69 15.29
CA THR A 211 18.12 0.91 16.36
C THR A 211 16.81 0.34 15.82
N PRO A 212 16.73 -0.98 15.53
CA PRO A 212 15.58 -1.53 14.84
C PRO A 212 14.34 -1.47 15.74
N THR A 213 13.19 -1.17 15.13
CA THR A 213 11.91 -1.49 15.75
C THR A 213 11.75 -3.02 15.78
N ALA A 214 11.02 -3.55 16.78
CA ALA A 214 10.80 -5.00 16.91
C ALA A 214 10.11 -5.64 15.66
N MET A 215 9.55 -4.82 14.78
CA MET A 215 8.82 -5.22 13.57
C MET A 215 9.71 -5.20 12.30
N ALA A 216 10.98 -4.80 12.43
CA ALA A 216 11.96 -4.75 11.34
C ALA A 216 12.81 -6.02 11.32
N ASP A 217 12.24 -7.07 10.76
CA ASP A 217 12.77 -8.44 10.69
C ASP A 217 13.46 -8.78 9.36
N TRP A 218 13.51 -7.84 8.41
CA TRP A 218 14.17 -8.03 7.13
C TRP A 218 15.71 -7.94 7.26
N PRO A 219 16.46 -8.59 6.34
CA PRO A 219 17.91 -8.48 6.33
C PRO A 219 18.37 -7.02 6.19
N ARG A 220 19.50 -6.67 6.82
CA ARG A 220 19.93 -5.27 6.96
C ARG A 220 21.03 -4.86 6.00
N THR A 221 21.58 -5.82 5.25
CA THR A 221 22.72 -5.64 4.35
C THR A 221 22.34 -5.23 2.93
N GLY A 222 21.05 -5.26 2.59
CA GLY A 222 20.56 -4.87 1.28
C GLY A 222 20.46 -3.35 1.10
N ARG A 223 20.57 -2.90 -0.16
CA ARG A 223 20.34 -1.50 -0.55
C ARG A 223 18.85 -1.14 -0.57
N TYR A 224 17.93 -2.10 -0.76
CA TYR A 224 16.46 -1.90 -0.70
C TYR A 224 15.97 -0.60 -1.38
N GLU A 225 16.41 -0.37 -2.61
CA GLU A 225 16.13 0.85 -3.36
C GLU A 225 14.62 1.07 -3.58
N LEU A 226 13.92 0.05 -4.05
CA LEU A 226 12.50 0.13 -4.37
C LEU A 226 11.63 0.43 -3.14
N PRO A 227 11.74 -0.30 -2.00
CA PRO A 227 11.02 0.04 -0.77
C PRO A 227 11.23 1.49 -0.30
N LYS A 228 12.47 1.98 -0.34
CA LYS A 228 12.79 3.37 0.05
C LYS A 228 12.14 4.39 -0.89
N ARG A 229 12.20 4.15 -2.20
CA ARG A 229 11.57 5.02 -3.21
C ARG A 229 10.05 5.10 -3.04
N LEU A 230 9.39 3.99 -2.77
CA LEU A 230 7.93 3.97 -2.54
C LEU A 230 7.53 4.88 -1.37
N LEU A 231 8.33 4.88 -0.30
CA LEU A 231 8.11 5.76 0.86
C LEU A 231 8.37 7.22 0.51
N VAL A 232 9.51 7.54 -0.15
CA VAL A 232 9.86 8.92 -0.52
C VAL A 232 8.80 9.54 -1.42
N LEU A 233 8.32 8.81 -2.44
CA LEU A 233 7.29 9.30 -3.36
C LEU A 233 5.98 9.60 -2.63
N GLU A 234 5.58 8.74 -1.70
CA GLU A 234 4.35 8.95 -0.94
C GLU A 234 4.46 10.15 0.01
N ILE A 235 5.62 10.31 0.66
CA ILE A 235 5.90 11.45 1.52
C ILE A 235 5.90 12.75 0.71
N ASP A 236 6.48 12.75 -0.49
CA ASP A 236 6.41 13.87 -1.42
C ASP A 236 4.96 14.21 -1.81
N ARG A 237 4.13 13.19 -2.08
CA ARG A 237 2.70 13.38 -2.36
C ARG A 237 1.98 14.03 -1.18
N ILE A 238 2.23 13.51 0.03
CA ILE A 238 1.70 14.04 1.29
C ILE A 238 2.10 15.51 1.49
N PHE A 239 3.37 15.83 1.33
CA PHE A 239 3.88 17.20 1.49
C PHE A 239 3.33 18.14 0.42
N SER A 240 3.27 17.70 -0.83
CA SER A 240 2.69 18.48 -1.92
C SER A 240 1.22 18.81 -1.66
N ALA A 241 0.43 17.85 -1.18
CA ALA A 241 -0.98 18.07 -0.85
C ALA A 241 -1.19 19.07 0.30
N GLU A 242 -0.19 19.24 1.16
CA GLU A 242 -0.21 20.17 2.30
C GLU A 242 0.59 21.46 2.04
N GLY A 243 1.03 21.69 0.80
CA GLY A 243 1.80 22.88 0.42
C GLY A 243 3.21 22.95 1.03
N LEU A 244 3.77 21.81 1.43
CA LEU A 244 5.09 21.70 2.03
C LEU A 244 6.17 21.41 0.97
N PRO A 245 7.43 21.83 1.20
CA PRO A 245 8.55 21.46 0.34
C PRO A 245 8.70 19.93 0.21
N PRO A 246 9.29 19.44 -0.87
CA PRO A 246 9.53 18.01 -1.04
C PRO A 246 10.51 17.43 0.00
N CYS A 247 10.53 16.11 0.08
CA CYS A 247 11.52 15.33 0.79
C CYS A 247 12.88 15.41 0.08
N GLU A 248 13.95 15.47 0.87
CA GLU A 248 15.33 15.52 0.38
C GLU A 248 16.06 14.17 0.57
N VAL A 249 15.35 13.13 1.03
CA VAL A 249 15.93 11.81 1.22
C VAL A 249 16.24 11.20 -0.14
N GLU A 250 17.53 10.93 -0.36
CA GLU A 250 17.98 10.17 -1.51
C GLU A 250 18.10 8.69 -1.12
N PRO A 251 17.33 7.79 -1.76
CA PRO A 251 17.48 6.36 -1.58
C PRO A 251 18.94 5.94 -1.79
N ASN A 252 19.48 5.17 -0.84
CA ASN A 252 20.87 4.69 -0.89
C ASN A 252 21.98 5.74 -1.03
N ALA A 253 21.72 6.97 -0.60
CA ALA A 253 22.80 7.90 -0.27
C ALA A 253 23.83 7.28 0.68
N ALA A 254 25.05 7.84 0.67
CA ALA A 254 26.09 7.49 1.62
C ALA A 254 25.54 7.56 3.07
N TRP A 255 25.91 6.60 3.92
CA TRP A 255 25.25 6.39 5.21
C TRP A 255 25.11 7.65 6.07
N LYS A 256 26.18 8.44 6.19
CA LYS A 256 26.17 9.69 6.96
C LYS A 256 25.13 10.69 6.44
N LEU A 257 25.00 10.80 5.12
CA LEU A 257 24.03 11.67 4.47
C LEU A 257 22.61 11.13 4.64
N GLN A 258 22.39 9.83 4.46
CA GLN A 258 21.08 9.21 4.65
C GLN A 258 20.56 9.36 6.09
N VAL A 259 21.42 9.17 7.09
CA VAL A 259 21.06 9.38 8.51
C VAL A 259 20.67 10.84 8.76
N GLN A 260 21.42 11.80 8.23
CA GLN A 260 21.11 13.23 8.36
C GLN A 260 19.78 13.61 7.68
N GLN A 261 19.56 13.14 6.45
CA GLN A 261 18.34 13.40 5.69
C GLN A 261 17.11 12.80 6.40
N VAL A 262 17.21 11.56 6.90
CA VAL A 262 16.12 10.91 7.62
C VAL A 262 15.86 11.59 8.97
N SER A 263 16.89 12.04 9.69
CA SER A 263 16.71 12.82 10.93
C SER A 263 15.97 14.13 10.68
N THR A 264 16.33 14.84 9.61
CA THR A 264 15.63 16.07 9.21
C THR A 264 14.18 15.79 8.83
N LEU A 265 13.94 14.69 8.13
CA LEU A 265 12.59 14.25 7.77
C LEU A 265 11.76 13.84 8.99
N ASP A 266 12.37 13.21 9.99
CA ASP A 266 11.71 12.78 11.24
C ASP A 266 11.10 13.97 12.00
N GLU A 267 11.84 15.07 12.11
CA GLU A 267 11.33 16.32 12.69
C GLU A 267 10.15 16.88 11.90
N ARG A 268 10.26 16.87 10.56
CA ARG A 268 9.20 17.35 9.67
C ARG A 268 7.93 16.51 9.78
N MET A 269 8.06 15.19 9.80
CA MET A 269 6.94 14.26 9.96
C MET A 269 6.29 14.41 11.34
N THR A 270 7.08 14.60 12.39
CA THR A 270 6.58 14.85 13.75
C THR A 270 5.74 16.12 13.82
N ARG A 271 6.22 17.23 13.22
CA ARG A 271 5.46 18.48 13.12
C ARG A 271 4.19 18.30 12.30
N PHE A 272 4.31 17.65 11.14
CA PHE A 272 3.21 17.36 10.24
C PHE A 272 2.07 16.61 10.95
N PHE A 273 2.37 15.50 11.63
CA PHE A 273 1.36 14.74 12.38
C PHE A 273 0.79 15.50 13.58
N SER A 274 1.59 16.34 14.25
CA SER A 274 1.12 17.15 15.39
C SER A 274 0.16 18.27 14.96
N SER A 275 0.38 18.87 13.79
CA SER A 275 -0.53 19.89 13.25
C SER A 275 -1.84 19.32 12.73
N ALA A 276 -1.84 18.07 12.28
CA ALA A 276 -3.01 17.45 11.66
C ALA A 276 -3.99 16.82 12.67
N THR A 277 -3.73 16.93 13.98
CA THR A 277 -4.55 16.36 15.08
C THR A 277 -6.03 16.74 15.07
N LYS A 278 -6.41 17.83 14.38
CA LYS A 278 -7.81 18.26 14.23
C LYS A 278 -8.55 17.65 13.03
N ARG A 279 -7.85 17.01 12.08
CA ARG A 279 -8.42 16.45 10.83
C ARG A 279 -8.52 14.92 10.83
N PHE A 280 -8.10 14.23 11.89
CA PHE A 280 -7.97 12.76 11.92
C PHE A 280 -9.25 11.98 12.24
N ALA A 281 -10.41 12.63 12.27
CA ALA A 281 -11.66 11.88 12.34
C ALA A 281 -11.92 11.31 10.94
N LEU A 282 -11.89 9.99 10.81
CA LEU A 282 -12.57 9.28 9.71
C LEU A 282 -13.98 9.89 9.60
N GLN A 283 -14.29 10.58 8.51
CA GLN A 283 -15.56 11.27 8.30
C GLN A 283 -15.89 10.99 6.84
N PRO A 284 -17.03 10.35 6.51
CA PRO A 284 -18.29 10.17 7.25
C PRO A 284 -18.40 8.99 8.27
N ILE A 285 -19.53 8.92 9.00
CA ILE A 285 -19.85 7.90 10.02
C ILE A 285 -19.78 6.46 9.49
N GLU A 286 -20.22 6.24 8.25
CA GLU A 286 -20.23 4.89 7.64
C GLU A 286 -18.80 4.33 7.51
N GLU A 287 -17.83 5.16 7.12
CA GLU A 287 -16.43 4.76 7.06
C GLU A 287 -15.84 4.41 8.43
N GLN A 288 -16.26 5.12 9.49
CA GLN A 288 -15.89 4.79 10.86
C GLN A 288 -16.40 3.40 11.25
N GLN A 289 -17.64 3.07 10.88
CA GLN A 289 -18.24 1.78 11.20
C GLN A 289 -17.56 0.64 10.43
N ASP A 290 -17.26 0.85 9.16
CA ASP A 290 -16.57 -0.15 8.34
C ASP A 290 -15.12 -0.37 8.80
N PHE A 291 -14.39 0.70 9.11
CA PHE A 291 -13.08 0.61 9.76
C PHE A 291 -13.16 -0.15 11.08
N ALA A 292 -14.09 0.22 11.98
CA ALA A 292 -14.26 -0.44 13.27
C ALA A 292 -14.61 -1.92 13.11
N ARG A 293 -15.41 -2.30 12.11
CA ARG A 293 -15.74 -3.69 11.81
C ARG A 293 -14.50 -4.48 11.40
N GLN A 294 -13.69 -3.96 10.47
CA GLN A 294 -12.46 -4.67 10.06
C GLN A 294 -11.39 -4.69 11.16
N LEU A 295 -11.31 -3.63 11.98
CA LEU A 295 -10.46 -3.59 13.16
C LEU A 295 -10.89 -4.63 14.22
N ALA A 296 -12.19 -4.82 14.40
CA ALA A 296 -12.69 -5.88 15.28
C ALA A 296 -12.26 -7.26 14.77
N LYS A 297 -12.41 -7.54 13.47
CA LYS A 297 -11.91 -8.80 12.87
C LYS A 297 -10.41 -9.00 13.10
N LEU A 298 -9.61 -7.96 12.93
CA LEU A 298 -8.17 -8.00 13.22
C LEU A 298 -7.89 -8.42 14.66
N LEU A 299 -8.66 -7.91 15.62
CA LEU A 299 -8.48 -8.19 17.05
C LEU A 299 -9.02 -9.55 17.49
N THR A 300 -10.08 -10.07 16.87
CA THR A 300 -10.81 -11.24 17.37
C THR A 300 -10.72 -12.49 16.50
N GLU A 301 -10.49 -12.35 15.20
CA GLU A 301 -10.57 -13.48 14.24
C GLU A 301 -9.19 -14.02 13.83
N GLN A 302 -8.11 -13.32 14.18
CA GLN A 302 -6.76 -13.72 13.79
C GLN A 302 -6.14 -14.69 14.80
N LYS A 303 -5.48 -15.73 14.28
CA LYS A 303 -4.79 -16.74 15.11
C LYS A 303 -3.49 -16.21 15.70
N ASP A 304 -2.78 -15.37 14.95
CA ASP A 304 -1.55 -14.72 15.42
C ASP A 304 -1.89 -13.42 16.14
N VAL A 305 -2.03 -13.52 17.47
CA VAL A 305 -2.36 -12.39 18.35
C VAL A 305 -1.25 -11.34 18.35
N GLU A 306 0.01 -11.76 18.17
CA GLU A 306 1.13 -10.84 18.21
C GLU A 306 1.21 -10.01 16.94
N HIS A 307 1.04 -10.66 15.78
CA HIS A 307 0.92 -9.98 14.50
C HIS A 307 -0.31 -9.05 14.50
N ALA A 308 -1.45 -9.51 15.01
CA ALA A 308 -2.65 -8.67 15.13
C ALA A 308 -2.40 -7.42 15.99
N ALA A 309 -1.73 -7.57 17.14
CA ALA A 309 -1.38 -6.44 18.00
C ALA A 309 -0.40 -5.48 17.31
N ASN A 310 0.60 -6.02 16.61
CA ASN A 310 1.55 -5.28 15.79
C ASN A 310 0.85 -4.44 14.72
N ALA A 311 0.02 -5.07 13.89
CA ALA A 311 -0.77 -4.39 12.87
C ALA A 311 -1.69 -3.33 13.46
N CYS A 312 -2.40 -3.65 14.54
CA CYS A 312 -3.30 -2.71 15.22
C CYS A 312 -2.56 -1.47 15.74
N SER A 313 -1.34 -1.65 16.23
CA SER A 313 -0.50 -0.56 16.72
C SER A 313 -0.14 0.46 15.63
N LEU A 314 0.01 0.01 14.37
CA LEU A 314 0.26 0.91 13.24
C LEU A 314 -0.93 1.79 12.90
N LEU A 315 -2.15 1.40 13.28
CA LEU A 315 -3.39 2.13 13.00
C LEU A 315 -3.67 3.28 13.97
N LEU A 316 -2.81 3.53 14.95
CA LEU A 316 -2.97 4.64 15.88
C LEU A 316 -2.69 5.99 15.18
N PRO A 317 -3.48 7.04 15.48
CA PRO A 317 -4.49 7.11 16.56
C PRO A 317 -5.90 6.63 16.17
N HIS A 318 -6.15 6.30 14.91
CA HIS A 318 -7.50 5.97 14.41
C HIS A 318 -8.15 4.78 15.12
N ALA A 319 -7.34 3.81 15.57
CA ALA A 319 -7.83 2.67 16.33
C ALA A 319 -8.28 3.01 17.77
N THR A 320 -7.85 4.15 18.35
CA THR A 320 -8.05 4.46 19.77
C THR A 320 -9.51 4.40 20.24
N PRO A 321 -10.50 4.99 19.55
CA PRO A 321 -11.89 4.93 19.99
C PRO A 321 -12.43 3.49 20.04
N THR A 322 -12.13 2.69 19.02
CA THR A 322 -12.53 1.27 18.96
C THR A 322 -11.85 0.44 20.03
N LEU A 323 -10.58 0.71 20.33
CA LEU A 323 -9.83 0.04 21.41
C LEU A 323 -10.40 0.39 22.79
N GLN A 324 -10.78 1.64 23.04
CA GLN A 324 -11.43 2.05 24.29
C GLN A 324 -12.77 1.32 24.48
N ILE A 325 -13.58 1.20 23.44
CA ILE A 325 -14.83 0.42 23.47
C ILE A 325 -14.54 -1.08 23.69
N ALA A 326 -13.47 -1.61 23.10
CA ALA A 326 -13.09 -3.01 23.29
C ALA A 326 -12.70 -3.31 24.75
N LEU A 327 -12.06 -2.37 25.46
CA LEU A 327 -11.71 -2.51 26.87
C LEU A 327 -12.92 -2.57 27.81
N THR A 328 -14.07 -2.01 27.42
CA THR A 328 -15.30 -2.09 28.22
C THR A 328 -16.03 -3.42 28.02
N LYS A 329 -15.56 -4.28 27.09
CA LYS A 329 -16.14 -5.62 26.89
C LYS A 329 -15.55 -6.59 27.92
N ASN A 330 -16.40 -7.44 28.50
CA ASN A 330 -16.00 -8.50 29.43
C ASN A 330 -15.32 -9.69 28.72
N ASP A 331 -14.38 -9.43 27.81
CA ASP A 331 -13.57 -10.44 27.13
C ASP A 331 -12.10 -10.31 27.57
N PRO A 332 -11.57 -11.27 28.35
CA PRO A 332 -10.21 -11.19 28.88
C PRO A 332 -9.13 -11.31 27.79
N LYS A 333 -9.39 -12.05 26.71
CA LYS A 333 -8.42 -12.19 25.60
C LYS A 333 -8.34 -10.91 24.80
N LEU A 334 -9.50 -10.34 24.44
CA LEU A 334 -9.57 -9.05 23.76
C LEU A 334 -8.91 -7.94 24.60
N THR A 335 -9.21 -7.90 25.90
CA THR A 335 -8.62 -6.91 26.82
C THR A 335 -7.09 -7.02 26.89
N ALA A 336 -6.55 -8.24 26.94
CA ALA A 336 -5.11 -8.47 26.96
C ALA A 336 -4.43 -7.97 25.66
N THR A 337 -5.03 -8.28 24.49
CA THR A 337 -4.54 -7.81 23.19
C THR A 337 -4.59 -6.28 23.10
N VAL A 338 -5.69 -5.65 23.50
CA VAL A 338 -5.84 -4.19 23.47
C VAL A 338 -4.83 -3.50 24.38
N ARG A 339 -4.63 -4.00 25.61
CA ARG A 339 -3.60 -3.48 26.51
C ARG A 339 -2.21 -3.55 25.87
N LYS A 340 -1.89 -4.67 25.21
CA LYS A 340 -0.61 -4.85 24.51
C LYS A 340 -0.43 -3.85 23.35
N VAL A 341 -1.51 -3.50 22.63
CA VAL A 341 -1.47 -2.47 21.59
C VAL A 341 -1.19 -1.09 22.20
N MET A 342 -1.87 -0.76 23.30
CA MET A 342 -1.78 0.57 23.92
C MET A 342 -0.43 0.84 24.62
N THR A 343 0.33 -0.18 25.02
CA THR A 343 1.64 -0.02 25.68
C THR A 343 2.83 0.04 24.72
N ARG A 344 2.61 -0.04 23.39
CA ARG A 344 3.69 -0.06 22.38
C ARG A 344 4.14 1.33 21.90
N PHE A 345 3.50 2.39 22.40
CA PHE A 345 3.77 3.80 22.08
C PHE A 345 3.63 4.67 23.33
#